data_AF-A0A9W6TWJ0-F1
#
_entry.id   AF-A0A9W6TWJ0-F1
#
_cell.length_a   1.000
_cell.length_b   1.000
_cell.length_c   1.000
_cell.angle_alpha   90.00
_cell.angle_beta   90.00
_cell.angle_gamma   90.00
#
_symmetry.space_group_name_H-M   'P 1'
#
loop_
_entity.id
_entity.type
_entity.pdbx_description
1 polymer ?
#
loop_
_entity_poly.entity_id
_entity_poly.type
_entity_poly.pdbx_seq_one_letter_code
_entity_poly.pdbx_strand_id
1 'polypeptide(L)'
;MERLDSTLNAAGMDRSLPTLVLAECVVVRSSFVFGVDTYMSNWPYIHSPSEKGHDEKSATDSDKKSEEVSAFGSTLQQYFAVKGCTLRGARGFRTAADHIRRLLAHAHWKRCRILDMNGVFAACTTPEEKLRLAILEPFDEFPDWVLCNAHYAIYLADNCVDQDKDSLQWTSRFVSHVQQHRSLLTARSVHQQKQPASSEVVVIRSFQHDDLAAVRSLFETTHLEFAKGSRAVRQFVANRLRGPGGDMFDVHHAYQTPNSAGFMMSGFWVAEIGGEIVGCVGVNPLETAPTDDCEQTAELCRLSVSTTVRRRGVASALVETVEAFAASCGAYKKIRLETIGAMEGAQQLYRALGYVEQPENEKQHSSFKLVRFQKTL
;
A
#
# COMPACT_ATOMS: atom_id res chain seq x y z
N MET A 1 0.70 -29.76 11.95
CA MET A 1 -0.28 -28.92 12.69
C MET A 1 -0.64 -29.60 14.00
N GLU A 2 -1.24 -30.79 13.96
CA GLU A 2 -1.71 -31.53 15.15
C GLU A 2 -0.68 -31.66 16.27
N ARG A 3 0.60 -31.93 15.94
CA ARG A 3 1.67 -32.05 16.95
C ARG A 3 2.00 -30.75 17.69
N LEU A 4 1.91 -29.59 17.02
CA LEU A 4 2.18 -28.30 17.67
C LEU A 4 1.00 -27.91 18.56
N ASP A 5 -0.22 -28.00 18.02
CA ASP A 5 -1.45 -27.75 18.76
C ASP A 5 -1.57 -28.66 19.99
N SER A 6 -1.26 -29.96 19.86
CA SER A 6 -1.29 -30.89 20.99
C SER A 6 -0.26 -30.53 22.06
N THR A 7 0.92 -30.08 21.66
CA THR A 7 2.00 -29.71 22.59
C THR A 7 1.66 -28.41 23.33
N LEU A 8 1.12 -27.41 22.63
CA LEU A 8 0.67 -26.15 23.25
C LEU A 8 -0.49 -26.39 24.21
N ASN A 9 -1.46 -27.22 23.82
CA ASN A 9 -2.58 -27.58 24.70
C ASN A 9 -2.09 -28.36 25.93
N ALA A 10 -1.16 -29.32 25.76
CA ALA A 10 -0.57 -30.07 26.87
C ALA A 10 0.25 -29.18 27.81
N ALA A 11 0.85 -28.10 27.31
CA ALA A 11 1.54 -27.10 28.10
C ALA A 11 0.60 -26.11 28.82
N GLY A 12 -0.71 -26.25 28.66
CA GLY A 12 -1.70 -25.40 29.35
C GLY A 12 -1.89 -24.02 28.70
N MET A 13 -1.60 -23.89 27.40
CA MET A 13 -1.80 -22.62 26.68
C MET A 13 -3.29 -22.23 26.67
N ASP A 14 -3.62 -21.09 27.27
CA ASP A 14 -4.96 -20.51 27.24
C ASP A 14 -5.16 -19.68 25.96
N ARG A 15 -6.09 -20.12 25.10
CA ARG A 15 -6.41 -19.46 23.83
C ARG A 15 -7.33 -18.25 23.98
N SER A 16 -7.88 -18.02 25.17
CA SER A 16 -8.73 -16.86 25.45
C SER A 16 -7.93 -15.58 25.72
N LEU A 17 -6.64 -15.72 26.04
CA LEU A 17 -5.75 -14.60 26.33
C LEU A 17 -5.05 -14.06 25.06
N PRO A 18 -4.76 -12.74 25.00
CA PRO A 18 -3.92 -12.18 23.96
C PRO A 18 -2.55 -12.88 23.93
N THR A 19 -2.20 -13.48 22.78
CA THR A 19 -0.95 -14.22 22.62
C THR A 19 -0.08 -13.56 21.55
N LEU A 20 1.15 -13.22 21.91
CA LEU A 20 2.19 -12.79 20.97
C LEU A 20 3.03 -13.99 20.55
N VAL A 21 3.12 -14.26 19.24
CA VAL A 21 3.97 -15.31 18.67
C VAL A 21 5.15 -14.65 17.96
N LEU A 22 6.37 -14.87 18.46
CA LEU A 22 7.60 -14.35 17.88
C LEU A 22 8.32 -15.43 17.07
N ALA A 23 8.69 -15.10 15.83
CA ALA A 23 9.44 -15.98 14.95
C ALA A 23 10.58 -15.22 14.28
N GLU A 24 11.75 -15.18 14.91
CA GLU A 24 12.92 -14.46 14.39
C GLU A 24 13.78 -15.38 13.51
N CYS A 25 13.82 -15.13 12.20
CA CYS A 25 14.65 -15.87 11.24
C CYS A 25 14.43 -17.41 11.23
N VAL A 26 13.29 -17.88 11.75
CA VAL A 26 12.92 -19.31 11.79
C VAL A 26 12.13 -19.71 10.57
N VAL A 27 11.16 -18.88 10.19
CA VAL A 27 10.15 -19.21 9.18
C VAL A 27 10.73 -19.14 7.76
N VAL A 28 11.85 -18.45 7.56
CA VAL A 28 12.60 -18.45 6.28
C VAL A 28 13.12 -19.86 5.92
N ARG A 29 13.42 -20.70 6.92
CA ARG A 29 13.96 -22.07 6.73
C ARG A 29 12.88 -23.12 6.49
N SER A 30 11.61 -22.76 6.69
CA SER A 30 10.47 -23.67 6.58
C SER A 30 9.43 -23.11 5.61
N SER A 31 8.62 -23.96 4.99
CA SER A 31 7.47 -23.51 4.20
C SER A 31 6.25 -23.18 5.08
N PHE A 32 6.43 -23.15 6.40
CA PHE A 32 5.35 -23.16 7.40
C PHE A 32 4.89 -21.75 7.79
N VAL A 33 3.64 -21.60 8.20
CA VAL A 33 2.97 -20.29 8.34
C VAL A 33 2.33 -20.17 9.72
N PHE A 34 3.08 -19.67 10.70
CA PHE A 34 2.53 -19.09 11.94
C PHE A 34 3.63 -18.25 12.63
N GLY A 35 3.38 -16.95 12.84
CA GLY A 35 4.26 -16.07 13.61
C GLY A 35 4.43 -14.66 13.03
N VAL A 36 4.68 -13.70 13.92
CA VAL A 36 5.28 -12.40 13.62
C VAL A 36 6.71 -12.70 13.18
N ASP A 37 6.98 -12.55 11.88
CA ASP A 37 8.22 -12.99 11.24
C ASP A 37 9.23 -11.85 11.17
N THR A 38 10.51 -12.20 11.12
CA THR A 38 11.55 -11.32 10.55
C THR A 38 11.95 -11.97 9.23
N TYR A 39 11.50 -11.42 8.11
CA TYR A 39 11.69 -12.01 6.78
C TYR A 39 12.31 -11.01 5.79
N MET A 40 13.05 -11.56 4.83
CA MET A 40 13.83 -10.81 3.85
C MET A 40 13.01 -10.36 2.62
N SER A 41 12.61 -9.09 2.54
CA SER A 41 11.99 -8.53 1.33
C SER A 41 13.01 -8.32 0.21
N ASN A 42 12.74 -8.73 -1.02
CA ASN A 42 13.45 -8.13 -2.16
C ASN A 42 12.79 -6.78 -2.47
N TRP A 43 13.12 -5.71 -1.75
CA TRP A 43 12.79 -4.36 -2.17
C TRP A 43 13.81 -3.34 -1.67
N PRO A 44 14.45 -2.55 -2.54
CA PRO A 44 15.16 -1.36 -2.13
C PRO A 44 14.16 -0.20 -1.99
N TYR A 45 13.84 0.22 -0.77
CA TYR A 45 13.18 1.52 -0.52
C TYR A 45 14.15 2.64 -0.91
N ILE A 46 14.24 2.96 -2.20
CA ILE A 46 14.98 4.12 -2.68
C ILE A 46 14.02 5.29 -2.73
N HIS A 47 14.01 6.05 -1.64
CA HIS A 47 13.87 7.50 -1.76
C HIS A 47 15.09 7.97 -2.55
N SER A 48 15.02 7.94 -3.89
CA SER A 48 16.09 8.51 -4.71
C SER A 48 16.00 10.02 -4.51
N PRO A 49 17.03 10.69 -3.97
CA PRO A 49 17.16 12.11 -4.23
C PRO A 49 17.25 12.23 -5.75
N SER A 50 16.37 13.03 -6.31
CA SER A 50 16.47 13.53 -7.67
C SER A 50 17.81 14.26 -7.83
N GLU A 51 18.89 13.53 -8.11
CA GLU A 51 20.11 14.05 -8.71
C GLU A 51 20.70 12.97 -9.63
N LYS A 52 20.01 12.70 -10.74
CA LYS A 52 20.71 12.37 -11.97
C LYS A 52 20.28 13.37 -13.01
N GLY A 53 21.24 14.22 -13.35
CA GLY A 53 21.12 15.18 -14.44
C GLY A 53 20.57 14.51 -15.69
N HIS A 54 19.79 15.29 -16.43
CA HIS A 54 19.41 14.97 -17.79
C HIS A 54 20.63 14.50 -18.57
N ASP A 55 20.54 13.28 -19.09
CA ASP A 55 21.06 13.01 -20.42
C ASP A 55 20.06 12.11 -21.12
N GLU A 56 19.37 12.72 -22.07
CA GLU A 56 18.62 12.04 -23.11
C GLU A 56 19.55 11.05 -23.83
N LYS A 57 19.09 9.81 -24.01
CA LYS A 57 19.22 9.12 -25.30
C LYS A 57 18.34 7.87 -25.39
N SER A 58 17.37 8.02 -26.29
CA SER A 58 16.84 7.03 -27.23
C SER A 58 16.20 5.76 -26.68
N ALA A 59 14.88 5.70 -26.84
CA ALA A 59 14.14 4.47 -27.02
C ALA A 59 14.72 3.64 -28.18
N THR A 60 14.91 2.35 -27.94
CA THR A 60 14.40 1.20 -28.71
C THR A 60 15.10 -0.05 -28.19
N ASP A 61 14.42 -0.89 -27.41
CA ASP A 61 14.46 -2.33 -27.67
C ASP A 61 13.33 -3.06 -26.96
N SER A 62 12.78 -4.00 -27.70
CA SER A 62 11.60 -4.82 -27.43
C SER A 62 11.77 -5.81 -26.29
N ASP A 63 10.68 -6.05 -25.56
CA ASP A 63 10.26 -7.36 -25.03
C ASP A 63 11.36 -8.32 -24.56
N LYS A 64 11.75 -8.16 -23.29
CA LYS A 64 12.03 -9.22 -22.30
C LYS A 64 12.60 -8.59 -21.03
N LYS A 65 11.74 -8.02 -20.18
CA LYS A 65 12.07 -7.85 -18.76
C LYS A 65 11.46 -9.03 -18.01
N SER A 66 12.19 -10.14 -17.98
CA SER A 66 12.06 -11.08 -16.87
C SER A 66 12.25 -10.28 -15.59
N GLU A 67 11.35 -10.41 -14.62
CA GLU A 67 11.48 -9.87 -13.26
C GLU A 67 12.93 -10.05 -12.79
N GLU A 68 13.72 -8.97 -12.80
CA GLU A 68 15.09 -9.01 -12.31
C GLU A 68 15.02 -9.15 -10.80
N VAL A 69 15.08 -10.39 -10.34
CA VAL A 69 15.39 -10.73 -8.96
C VAL A 69 16.63 -9.93 -8.58
N SER A 70 16.53 -9.09 -7.56
CA SER A 70 17.66 -8.30 -7.04
C SER A 70 18.92 -9.16 -7.00
N ALA A 71 20.00 -8.67 -7.61
CA ALA A 71 21.29 -9.35 -7.64
C ALA A 71 21.76 -9.72 -6.22
N PHE A 72 21.41 -8.89 -5.24
CA PHE A 72 21.64 -9.15 -3.82
C PHE A 72 20.87 -10.38 -3.33
N GLY A 73 19.55 -10.42 -3.55
CA GLY A 73 18.69 -11.51 -3.10
C GLY A 73 19.06 -12.87 -3.71
N SER A 74 19.40 -12.89 -5.00
CA SER A 74 19.86 -14.12 -5.67
C SER A 74 21.20 -14.62 -5.12
N THR A 75 22.16 -13.71 -4.92
CA THR A 75 23.47 -14.02 -4.31
C THR A 75 23.30 -14.58 -2.90
N LEU A 76 22.42 -13.98 -2.10
CA LEU A 76 22.18 -14.40 -0.72
C LEU A 76 21.51 -15.79 -0.63
N GLN A 77 20.52 -16.07 -1.50
CA GLN A 77 19.93 -17.41 -1.58
C GLN A 77 20.96 -18.46 -1.97
N GLN A 78 21.83 -18.13 -2.93
CA GLN A 78 22.90 -19.03 -3.36
C GLN A 78 23.92 -19.27 -2.24
N TYR A 79 24.30 -18.23 -1.51
CA TYR A 79 25.18 -18.33 -0.34
C TYR A 79 24.65 -19.34 0.67
N PHE A 80 23.39 -19.21 1.08
CA PHE A 80 22.78 -20.13 2.04
C PHE A 80 22.59 -21.55 1.48
N ALA A 81 22.33 -21.68 0.18
CA ALA A 81 22.26 -22.98 -0.47
C ALA A 81 23.61 -23.72 -0.42
N VAL A 82 24.73 -23.04 -0.70
CA VAL A 82 26.08 -23.59 -0.62
C VAL A 82 26.43 -24.02 0.81
N LYS A 83 25.94 -23.29 1.83
CA LYS A 83 26.14 -23.63 3.24
C LYS A 83 25.23 -24.76 3.77
N GLY A 84 24.40 -25.36 2.92
CA GLY A 84 23.44 -26.42 3.33
C GLY A 84 22.23 -25.90 4.10
N CYS A 85 22.03 -24.58 4.14
CA CYS A 85 20.97 -23.89 4.88
C CYS A 85 19.96 -23.23 3.94
N THR A 86 19.47 -23.96 2.94
CA THR A 86 18.58 -23.40 1.92
C THR A 86 17.36 -22.68 2.51
N LEU A 87 17.15 -21.44 2.10
CA LEU A 87 16.01 -20.61 2.49
C LEU A 87 14.73 -21.07 1.75
N ARG A 88 14.13 -22.16 2.21
CA ARG A 88 12.98 -22.81 1.54
C ARG A 88 11.73 -21.93 1.50
N GLY A 89 11.54 -21.09 2.51
CA GLY A 89 10.43 -20.12 2.57
C GLY A 89 10.50 -19.06 1.46
N ALA A 90 11.70 -18.82 0.90
CA ALA A 90 11.93 -17.77 -0.08
C ALA A 90 11.62 -18.15 -1.54
N ARG A 91 11.29 -19.41 -1.80
CA ARG A 91 11.01 -19.86 -3.17
C ARG A 91 9.62 -19.45 -3.67
N GLY A 92 8.66 -19.22 -2.76
CA GLY A 92 7.26 -18.90 -3.09
C GLY A 92 6.78 -17.52 -2.70
N PHE A 93 7.54 -16.78 -1.90
CA PHE A 93 7.21 -15.43 -1.46
C PHE A 93 8.48 -14.56 -1.54
N ARG A 94 8.50 -13.62 -2.49
CA ARG A 94 9.69 -12.83 -2.86
C ARG A 94 9.48 -11.35 -2.59
N THR A 95 8.26 -10.87 -2.79
CA THR A 95 7.90 -9.46 -2.62
C THR A 95 7.11 -9.24 -1.33
N ALA A 96 7.10 -8.00 -0.81
CA ALA A 96 6.25 -7.65 0.33
C ALA A 96 4.76 -7.99 0.09
N ALA A 97 4.28 -7.83 -1.15
CA ALA A 97 2.94 -8.24 -1.55
C ALA A 97 2.73 -9.75 -1.40
N ASP A 98 3.70 -10.59 -1.77
CA ASP A 98 3.64 -12.03 -1.57
C ASP A 98 3.50 -12.40 -0.09
N HIS A 99 4.25 -11.72 0.79
CA HIS A 99 4.16 -11.93 2.23
C HIS A 99 2.82 -11.47 2.81
N ILE A 100 2.27 -10.37 2.32
CA ILE A 100 0.92 -9.94 2.68
C ILE A 100 -0.09 -11.02 2.28
N ARG A 101 -0.02 -11.55 1.05
CA ARG A 101 -0.89 -12.63 0.59
C ARG A 101 -0.74 -13.89 1.44
N ARG A 102 0.50 -14.25 1.78
CA ARG A 102 0.81 -15.35 2.70
C ARG A 102 0.10 -15.20 4.04
N LEU A 103 0.19 -14.03 4.66
CA LEU A 103 -0.36 -13.80 6.00
C LEU A 103 -1.88 -13.65 5.97
N LEU A 104 -2.42 -12.91 5.01
CA LEU A 104 -3.85 -12.56 4.98
C LEU A 104 -4.70 -13.61 4.28
N ALA A 105 -4.29 -14.06 3.09
CA ALA A 105 -5.09 -14.98 2.29
C ALA A 105 -4.88 -16.45 2.70
N HIS A 106 -3.63 -16.84 3.00
CA HIS A 106 -3.31 -18.24 3.31
C HIS A 106 -3.32 -18.56 4.81
N ALA A 107 -2.85 -17.64 5.66
CA ALA A 107 -2.83 -17.83 7.12
C ALA A 107 -4.06 -17.23 7.83
N HIS A 108 -4.93 -16.54 7.09
CA HIS A 108 -6.17 -15.94 7.59
C HIS A 108 -6.00 -14.91 8.71
N TRP A 109 -4.85 -14.22 8.77
CA TRP A 109 -4.74 -13.00 9.57
C TRP A 109 -5.60 -11.90 8.98
N LYS A 110 -6.16 -11.02 9.83
CA LYS A 110 -7.03 -9.93 9.36
C LYS A 110 -6.24 -8.72 8.88
N ARG A 111 -5.10 -8.44 9.51
CA ARG A 111 -4.25 -7.29 9.23
C ARG A 111 -2.79 -7.70 9.20
N CYS A 112 -2.03 -7.00 8.38
CA CYS A 112 -0.60 -7.19 8.25
C CYS A 112 0.06 -5.82 8.09
N ARG A 113 1.19 -5.62 8.77
CA ARG A 113 2.06 -4.46 8.63
C ARG A 113 3.48 -4.96 8.42
N ILE A 114 4.18 -4.38 7.45
CA ILE A 114 5.56 -4.74 7.13
C ILE A 114 6.41 -3.49 7.24
N LEU A 115 7.48 -3.58 8.02
CA LEU A 115 8.47 -2.53 8.20
C LEU A 115 9.84 -3.09 7.86
N ASP A 116 10.48 -2.61 6.79
CA ASP A 116 11.86 -2.99 6.51
C ASP A 116 12.84 -2.38 7.54
N MET A 117 14.07 -2.87 7.59
CA MET A 117 15.04 -2.42 8.60
C MET A 117 15.50 -0.96 8.37
N ASN A 118 15.37 -0.41 7.16
CA ASN A 118 15.59 1.02 6.93
C ASN A 118 14.48 1.82 7.61
N GLY A 119 13.24 1.36 7.49
CA GLY A 119 12.08 1.88 8.18
C GLY A 119 12.20 1.78 9.69
N VAL A 120 12.69 0.65 10.22
CA VAL A 120 12.99 0.48 11.65
C VAL A 120 14.04 1.51 12.10
N PHE A 121 15.16 1.61 11.40
CA PHE A 121 16.22 2.56 11.76
C PHE A 121 15.74 4.02 11.64
N ALA A 122 14.90 4.32 10.66
CA ALA A 122 14.34 5.65 10.48
C ALA A 122 13.32 6.00 11.57
N ALA A 123 12.45 5.05 11.94
CA ALA A 123 11.30 5.27 12.81
C ALA A 123 11.55 5.04 14.29
N CYS A 124 12.40 4.07 14.63
CA CYS A 124 12.56 3.60 15.99
C CYS A 124 13.87 4.05 16.65
N THR A 125 14.77 4.70 15.90
CA THR A 125 16.07 5.18 16.42
C THR A 125 16.06 6.70 16.58
N THR A 126 16.22 7.17 17.82
CA THR A 126 16.30 8.62 18.11
C THR A 126 17.59 9.23 17.56
N PRO A 127 17.66 10.55 17.36
CA PRO A 127 18.91 11.21 16.93
C PRO A 127 20.09 10.90 17.86
N GLU A 128 19.85 10.83 19.16
CA GLU A 128 20.86 10.50 20.17
C GLU A 128 21.37 9.07 19.98
N GLU A 129 20.47 8.13 19.71
CA GLU A 129 20.83 6.74 19.47
C GLU A 129 21.58 6.57 18.13
N LYS A 130 21.22 7.34 17.09
CA LYS A 130 21.99 7.37 15.83
C LYS A 130 23.42 7.88 16.04
N LEU A 131 23.58 8.93 16.84
CA LEU A 131 24.90 9.45 17.21
C LEU A 131 25.69 8.43 18.04
N ARG A 132 25.03 7.77 19.00
CA ARG A 132 25.64 6.71 19.81
C ARG A 132 26.12 5.55 18.96
N LEU A 133 25.36 5.13 17.95
CA LEU A 133 25.74 4.07 17.02
C LEU A 133 26.91 4.48 16.13
N ALA A 134 26.91 5.72 15.62
CA ALA A 134 27.95 6.22 14.72
C ALA A 134 29.34 6.33 15.36
N ILE A 135 29.44 6.34 16.70
CA ILE A 135 30.71 6.39 17.43
C ILE A 135 31.24 5.00 17.86
N LEU A 136 30.47 3.93 17.68
CA LEU A 136 30.89 2.59 18.12
C LEU A 136 32.04 2.04 17.27
N GLU A 137 31.97 2.24 15.95
CA GLU A 137 32.97 1.82 14.99
C GLU A 137 32.97 2.75 13.77
N PRO A 138 34.13 2.98 13.13
CA PRO A 138 34.18 3.65 11.83
C PRO A 138 33.40 2.85 10.79
N PHE A 139 32.44 3.49 10.12
CA PHE A 139 31.59 2.84 9.11
C PHE A 139 31.43 3.75 7.88
N ASP A 140 31.77 3.24 6.70
CA ASP A 140 31.69 3.96 5.42
C ASP A 140 30.85 3.25 4.33
N GLU A 141 30.47 1.98 4.55
CA GLU A 141 29.65 1.16 3.64
C GLU A 141 28.13 1.46 3.73
N PHE A 142 27.75 2.75 3.80
CA PHE A 142 26.34 3.15 3.89
C PHE A 142 25.45 2.62 2.77
N PRO A 143 25.87 2.58 1.49
CA PRO A 143 25.05 2.01 0.42
C PRO A 143 24.74 0.53 0.62
N ASP A 144 25.73 -0.26 1.05
CA ASP A 144 25.56 -1.69 1.30
C ASP A 144 24.71 -1.95 2.54
N TRP A 145 24.84 -1.11 3.58
CA TRP A 145 23.98 -1.17 4.76
C TRP A 145 22.52 -0.86 4.42
N VAL A 146 22.25 0.20 3.65
CA VAL A 146 20.88 0.52 3.19
C VAL A 146 20.33 -0.62 2.35
N LEU A 147 21.14 -1.17 1.44
CA LEU A 147 20.74 -2.31 0.61
C LEU A 147 20.43 -3.54 1.47
N CYS A 148 21.30 -3.89 2.40
CA CYS A 148 21.10 -5.02 3.31
C CYS A 148 19.83 -4.84 4.13
N ASN A 149 19.63 -3.67 4.75
CA ASN A 149 18.45 -3.37 5.56
C ASN A 149 17.14 -3.45 4.77
N ALA A 150 17.15 -3.06 3.49
CA ALA A 150 15.96 -3.17 2.64
C ALA A 150 15.58 -4.65 2.39
N HIS A 151 16.53 -5.56 2.59
CA HIS A 151 16.35 -7.00 2.50
C HIS A 151 16.06 -7.69 3.84
N TYR A 152 15.70 -6.96 4.90
CA TYR A 152 15.16 -7.53 6.13
C TYR A 152 13.97 -6.70 6.58
N ALA A 153 12.93 -7.36 7.09
CA ALA A 153 11.74 -6.67 7.56
C ALA A 153 11.12 -7.37 8.77
N ILE A 154 10.42 -6.59 9.58
CA ILE A 154 9.58 -7.04 10.69
C ILE A 154 8.14 -7.11 10.17
N TYR A 155 7.49 -8.25 10.38
CA TYR A 155 6.13 -8.54 9.91
C TYR A 155 5.22 -8.67 11.10
N LEU A 156 4.16 -7.87 11.08
CA LEU A 156 3.27 -7.76 12.20
C LEU A 156 1.85 -8.08 11.75
N ALA A 157 1.40 -9.29 12.09
CA ALA A 157 0.06 -9.75 11.76
C ALA A 157 -0.81 -9.84 13.01
N ASP A 158 -2.06 -9.37 12.90
CA ASP A 158 -2.98 -9.38 14.02
C ASP A 158 -4.43 -9.63 13.58
N ASN A 159 -5.23 -10.09 14.55
CA ASN A 159 -6.66 -10.33 14.40
C ASN A 159 -7.51 -9.38 15.27
N CYS A 160 -6.89 -8.35 15.85
CA CYS A 160 -7.54 -7.46 16.80
C CYS A 160 -8.69 -6.71 16.13
N VAL A 161 -9.79 -6.55 16.85
CA VAL A 161 -10.87 -5.63 16.50
C VAL A 161 -10.45 -4.26 17.00
N ASP A 162 -10.63 -3.20 16.21
CA ASP A 162 -10.37 -1.81 16.63
C ASP A 162 -11.39 -1.40 17.71
N GLN A 163 -11.21 -1.90 18.93
CA GLN A 163 -11.99 -1.49 20.10
C GLN A 163 -11.35 -0.32 20.86
N ASP A 164 -10.12 0.04 20.50
CA ASP A 164 -9.41 1.18 21.06
C ASP A 164 -9.85 2.48 20.40
N LYS A 165 -10.98 3.03 20.84
CA LYS A 165 -11.41 4.37 20.45
C LYS A 165 -10.55 5.49 21.06
N ASP A 166 -9.90 5.21 22.19
CA ASP A 166 -9.12 6.20 22.95
C ASP A 166 -7.66 5.79 23.21
N SER A 167 -7.30 4.53 22.97
CA SER A 167 -5.91 4.07 23.04
C SER A 167 -5.25 4.38 21.71
N LEU A 168 -4.22 5.23 21.70
CA LEU A 168 -3.21 5.28 20.65
C LEU A 168 -2.99 3.86 20.11
N GLN A 169 -3.44 3.58 18.88
CA GLN A 169 -3.33 2.26 18.26
C GLN A 169 -1.92 1.76 18.57
N TRP A 170 -1.74 0.59 19.17
CA TRP A 170 -0.43 0.14 19.67
C TRP A 170 0.70 0.25 18.61
N THR A 171 0.35 0.21 17.33
CA THR A 171 1.23 0.51 16.18
C THR A 171 1.85 1.89 16.23
N SER A 172 1.14 2.91 16.72
CA SER A 172 1.64 4.26 16.95
C SER A 172 2.66 4.35 18.08
N ARG A 173 2.75 3.33 18.95
CA ARG A 173 3.87 3.18 19.91
C ARG A 173 5.12 2.62 19.25
N PHE A 174 4.98 1.92 18.13
CA PHE A 174 6.09 1.31 17.41
C PHE A 174 6.64 2.23 16.32
N VAL A 175 5.74 2.82 15.52
CA VAL A 175 6.06 3.79 14.48
C VAL A 175 5.14 4.99 14.66
N SER A 176 5.71 6.17 14.82
CA SER A 176 4.93 7.41 14.97
C SER A 176 3.95 7.59 13.81
N HIS A 177 2.82 8.27 14.05
CA HIS A 177 1.77 8.43 13.05
C HIS A 177 2.28 9.03 11.72
N VAL A 178 3.24 9.94 11.83
CA VAL A 178 3.90 10.59 10.69
C VAL A 178 4.73 9.61 9.86
N GLN A 179 5.39 8.65 10.53
CA GLN A 179 6.29 7.70 9.88
C GLN A 179 5.57 6.45 9.39
N GLN A 180 4.35 6.15 9.85
CA GLN A 180 3.60 4.98 9.40
C GLN A 180 3.37 5.03 7.88
N HIS A 181 2.90 6.15 7.37
CA HIS A 181 2.60 6.29 5.93
C HIS A 181 3.84 6.32 5.04
N ARG A 182 5.02 6.55 5.62
CA ARG A 182 6.31 6.55 4.91
C ARG A 182 6.97 5.18 4.94
N SER A 183 7.07 4.57 6.11
CA SER A 183 7.92 3.40 6.30
C SER A 183 7.14 2.10 6.39
N LEU A 184 5.83 2.15 6.64
CA LEU A 184 5.01 0.99 6.94
C LEU A 184 4.12 0.62 5.77
N LEU A 185 4.35 -0.57 5.21
CA LEU A 185 3.38 -1.17 4.30
C LEU A 185 2.23 -1.72 5.13
N THR A 186 1.01 -1.25 4.84
CA THR A 186 -0.20 -1.68 5.55
C THR A 186 -1.05 -2.52 4.63
N ALA A 187 -1.66 -3.57 5.19
CA ALA A 187 -2.59 -4.42 4.48
C ALA A 187 -3.70 -4.96 5.40
N ARG A 188 -4.89 -5.13 4.83
CA ARG A 188 -6.05 -5.73 5.50
C ARG A 188 -6.80 -6.69 4.59
N SER A 189 -7.30 -7.77 5.16
CA SER A 189 -8.22 -8.67 4.49
C SER A 189 -9.64 -8.12 4.57
N VAL A 190 -10.38 -8.18 3.46
CA VAL A 190 -11.80 -7.82 3.41
C VAL A 190 -12.60 -9.07 3.06
N HIS A 191 -13.48 -9.48 3.99
CA HIS A 191 -14.39 -10.59 3.75
C HIS A 191 -15.58 -10.13 2.90
N GLN A 192 -15.88 -10.88 1.86
CA GLN A 192 -16.96 -10.55 0.95
C GLN A 192 -18.30 -10.99 1.54
N GLN A 193 -19.27 -10.08 1.58
CA GLN A 193 -20.58 -10.30 2.20
C GLN A 193 -21.48 -11.34 1.49
N LYS A 194 -21.05 -11.98 0.38
CA LYS A 194 -21.99 -12.70 -0.52
C LYS A 194 -21.60 -14.07 -1.09
N GLN A 195 -20.55 -14.75 -0.62
CA GLN A 195 -20.30 -16.16 -1.00
C GLN A 195 -19.69 -16.99 0.16
N PRO A 196 -20.19 -18.22 0.43
CA PRO A 196 -19.64 -19.07 1.49
C PRO A 196 -18.76 -20.26 1.04
N ALA A 197 -18.44 -20.44 -0.26
CA ALA A 197 -17.89 -21.73 -0.73
C ALA A 197 -16.55 -21.72 -1.52
N SER A 198 -16.00 -20.55 -1.88
CA SER A 198 -14.62 -20.44 -2.37
C SER A 198 -14.13 -19.01 -2.13
N SER A 199 -13.84 -18.70 -0.87
CA SER A 199 -13.60 -17.32 -0.41
C SER A 199 -12.24 -16.80 -0.85
N GLU A 200 -12.17 -16.32 -2.08
CA GLU A 200 -11.12 -15.42 -2.51
C GLU A 200 -11.11 -14.18 -1.59
N VAL A 201 -10.11 -14.12 -0.73
CA VAL A 201 -9.90 -13.00 0.19
C VAL A 201 -9.43 -11.80 -0.62
N VAL A 202 -10.14 -10.67 -0.50
CA VAL A 202 -9.66 -9.41 -1.05
C VAL A 202 -8.65 -8.83 -0.08
N VAL A 203 -7.46 -8.54 -0.58
CA VAL A 203 -6.41 -7.85 0.17
C VAL A 203 -6.37 -6.41 -0.29
N ILE A 204 -6.54 -5.47 0.63
CA ILE A 204 -6.26 -4.05 0.36
C ILE A 204 -4.92 -3.72 0.99
N ARG A 205 -3.99 -3.19 0.20
CA ARG A 205 -2.64 -2.82 0.63
C ARG A 205 -2.15 -1.53 -0.02
N SER A 206 -1.12 -0.92 0.57
CA SER A 206 -0.40 0.20 -0.05
C SER A 206 0.15 -0.22 -1.43
N PHE A 207 0.13 0.71 -2.38
CA PHE A 207 0.70 0.52 -3.71
C PHE A 207 2.20 0.27 -3.66
N GLN A 208 2.67 -0.64 -4.52
CA GLN A 208 4.07 -0.95 -4.79
C GLN A 208 4.37 -0.71 -6.27
N HIS A 209 5.61 -0.41 -6.61
CA HIS A 209 6.00 -0.06 -7.98
C HIS A 209 5.62 -1.13 -9.02
N ASP A 210 5.75 -2.41 -8.66
CA ASP A 210 5.41 -3.53 -9.55
C ASP A 210 3.91 -3.58 -9.90
N ASP A 211 3.05 -2.93 -9.10
CA ASP A 211 1.62 -2.80 -9.39
C ASP A 211 1.36 -1.82 -10.54
N LEU A 212 2.32 -0.96 -10.92
CA LEU A 212 2.11 0.18 -11.82
C LEU A 212 1.48 -0.24 -13.16
N ALA A 213 1.98 -1.31 -13.77
CA ALA A 213 1.47 -1.78 -15.05
C ALA A 213 -0.01 -2.23 -14.93
N ALA A 214 -0.33 -2.99 -13.89
CA ALA A 214 -1.69 -3.47 -13.64
C ALA A 214 -2.64 -2.32 -13.28
N VAL A 215 -2.21 -1.38 -12.44
CA VAL A 215 -2.97 -0.18 -12.07
C VAL A 215 -3.26 0.69 -13.28
N ARG A 216 -2.27 0.93 -14.15
CA ARG A 216 -2.45 1.70 -15.39
C ARG A 216 -3.47 1.04 -16.32
N SER A 217 -3.35 -0.27 -16.53
CA SER A 217 -4.28 -1.04 -17.36
C SER A 217 -5.70 -1.02 -16.79
N LEU A 218 -5.84 -1.20 -15.47
CA LEU A 218 -7.12 -1.13 -14.78
C LEU A 218 -7.75 0.26 -14.92
N PHE A 219 -6.99 1.33 -14.64
CA PHE A 219 -7.44 2.71 -14.76
C PHE A 219 -7.90 3.03 -16.19
N GLU A 220 -7.11 2.65 -17.20
CA GLU A 220 -7.45 2.85 -18.60
C GLU A 220 -8.75 2.13 -18.96
N THR A 221 -8.84 0.84 -18.66
CA THR A 221 -10.00 0.01 -19.02
C THR A 221 -11.28 0.54 -18.38
N THR A 222 -11.26 0.85 -17.08
CA THR A 222 -12.45 1.33 -16.36
C THR A 222 -12.94 2.68 -16.84
N HIS A 223 -12.05 3.60 -17.21
CA HIS A 223 -12.44 4.93 -17.68
C HIS A 223 -12.88 4.90 -19.14
N LEU A 224 -12.26 4.06 -19.98
CA LEU A 224 -12.64 3.92 -21.38
C LEU A 224 -14.01 3.24 -21.58
N GLU A 225 -14.53 2.50 -20.59
CA GLU A 225 -15.94 2.05 -20.57
C GLU A 225 -16.92 3.22 -20.79
N PHE A 226 -16.60 4.39 -20.25
CA PHE A 226 -17.39 5.61 -20.33
C PHE A 226 -16.98 6.53 -21.50
N ALA A 227 -15.99 6.12 -22.31
CA ALA A 227 -15.49 6.90 -23.45
C ALA A 227 -16.28 6.69 -24.76
N LYS A 228 -17.36 5.90 -24.75
CA LYS A 228 -18.22 5.72 -25.93
C LYS A 228 -18.81 7.08 -26.34
N GLY A 229 -18.28 7.63 -27.44
CA GLY A 229 -18.69 8.94 -27.98
C GLY A 229 -17.97 10.18 -27.42
N SER A 230 -17.10 10.05 -26.41
CA SER A 230 -16.41 11.21 -25.80
C SER A 230 -14.90 11.20 -26.07
N ARG A 231 -14.44 12.13 -26.92
CA ARG A 231 -13.01 12.39 -27.14
C ARG A 231 -12.33 12.93 -25.87
N ALA A 232 -13.06 13.68 -25.05
CA ALA A 232 -12.52 14.29 -23.84
C ALA A 232 -12.18 13.25 -22.76
N VAL A 233 -12.97 12.18 -22.61
CA VAL A 233 -12.63 11.08 -21.69
C VAL A 233 -11.35 10.37 -22.14
N ARG A 234 -11.19 10.13 -23.44
CA ARG A 234 -9.94 9.53 -23.99
C ARG A 234 -8.74 10.44 -23.76
N GLN A 235 -8.90 11.73 -23.98
CA GLN A 235 -7.85 12.72 -23.74
C GLN A 235 -7.48 12.78 -22.26
N PHE A 236 -8.47 12.74 -21.37
CA PHE A 236 -8.25 12.68 -19.92
C PHE A 236 -7.41 11.46 -19.52
N VAL A 237 -7.80 10.27 -19.98
CA VAL A 237 -7.06 9.02 -19.71
C VAL A 237 -5.64 9.12 -20.25
N ALA A 238 -5.48 9.55 -21.51
CA ALA A 238 -4.17 9.72 -22.15
C ALA A 238 -3.27 10.71 -21.40
N ASN A 239 -3.83 11.83 -20.91
CA ASN A 239 -3.09 12.84 -20.16
C ASN A 239 -2.61 12.32 -18.80
N ARG A 240 -3.38 11.45 -18.13
CA ARG A 240 -2.96 10.83 -16.86
C ARG A 240 -1.91 9.74 -17.05
N LEU A 241 -1.96 9.02 -18.17
CA LEU A 241 -1.01 7.93 -18.47
C LEU A 241 0.31 8.42 -19.09
N ARG A 242 0.33 9.60 -19.72
CA ARG A 242 1.50 10.16 -20.42
C ARG A 242 2.43 10.90 -19.45
N GLY A 243 3.73 10.68 -19.59
CA GLY A 243 4.76 11.37 -18.81
C GLY A 243 5.23 12.70 -19.41
N PRO A 244 5.89 13.55 -18.60
CA PRO A 244 6.18 13.34 -17.18
C PRO A 244 5.05 13.81 -16.24
N GLY A 245 4.04 14.53 -16.73
CA GLY A 245 3.04 15.20 -15.86
C GLY A 245 1.79 14.38 -15.49
N GLY A 246 1.65 13.15 -15.98
CA GLY A 246 0.51 12.31 -15.67
C GLY A 246 0.65 11.59 -14.32
N ASP A 247 -0.35 11.69 -13.44
CA ASP A 247 -0.30 11.03 -12.13
C ASP A 247 -0.29 9.49 -12.21
N MET A 248 -0.82 8.91 -13.28
CA MET A 248 -0.75 7.47 -13.56
C MET A 248 0.49 7.09 -14.40
N PHE A 249 1.30 8.06 -14.85
CA PHE A 249 2.63 7.81 -15.40
C PHE A 249 3.60 7.36 -14.30
N ASP A 250 3.60 8.06 -13.18
CA ASP A 250 4.37 7.73 -12.00
C ASP A 250 3.52 7.89 -10.73
N VAL A 251 2.86 6.80 -10.33
CA VAL A 251 1.99 6.76 -9.14
C VAL A 251 2.78 7.03 -7.87
N HIS A 252 4.01 6.54 -7.80
CA HIS A 252 4.86 6.73 -6.62
C HIS A 252 5.19 8.21 -6.46
N HIS A 253 5.62 8.87 -7.53
CA HIS A 253 5.89 10.30 -7.50
C HIS A 253 4.65 11.14 -7.21
N ALA A 254 3.49 10.76 -7.76
CA ALA A 254 2.27 11.55 -7.59
C ALA A 254 1.58 11.40 -6.22
N TYR A 255 1.76 10.26 -5.53
CA TYR A 255 0.98 9.93 -4.33
C TYR A 255 1.79 9.44 -3.13
N GLN A 256 3.08 9.13 -3.28
CA GLN A 256 3.90 8.54 -2.21
C GLN A 256 5.18 9.35 -1.94
N THR A 257 5.23 10.60 -2.39
CA THR A 257 6.31 11.54 -2.06
C THR A 257 5.91 12.42 -0.88
N PRO A 258 6.75 12.51 0.16
CA PRO A 258 6.54 13.47 1.24
C PRO A 258 6.55 14.91 0.73
N ASN A 259 5.85 15.81 1.44
CA ASN A 259 5.98 17.24 1.22
C ASN A 259 7.36 17.76 1.67
N SER A 260 7.64 19.05 1.46
CA SER A 260 8.92 19.68 1.84
C SER A 260 9.25 19.59 3.33
N ALA A 261 8.25 19.38 4.19
CA ALA A 261 8.41 19.19 5.63
C ALA A 261 8.53 17.70 6.04
N GLY A 262 8.56 16.78 5.07
CA GLY A 262 8.73 15.35 5.29
C GLY A 262 7.46 14.60 5.70
N PHE A 263 6.30 15.24 5.64
CA PHE A 263 5.01 14.61 5.96
C PHE A 263 4.38 13.96 4.73
N MET A 264 3.84 12.76 4.92
CA MET A 264 3.04 12.07 3.91
C MET A 264 1.59 12.55 3.99
N MET A 265 1.18 13.36 3.03
CA MET A 265 -0.18 13.91 2.94
C MET A 265 -1.00 13.26 1.82
N SER A 266 -0.36 12.49 0.96
CA SER A 266 -0.98 11.73 -0.13
C SER A 266 -0.77 10.22 0.08
N GLY A 267 -1.53 9.41 -0.65
CA GLY A 267 -1.40 7.96 -0.59
C GLY A 267 -2.10 7.27 -1.75
N PHE A 268 -1.69 6.02 -2.02
CA PHE A 268 -2.31 5.18 -3.05
C PHE A 268 -2.39 3.73 -2.57
N TRP A 269 -3.55 3.11 -2.78
CA TRP A 269 -3.83 1.74 -2.38
C TRP A 269 -4.37 0.92 -3.54
N VAL A 270 -4.08 -0.37 -3.50
CA VAL A 270 -4.58 -1.36 -4.43
C VAL A 270 -5.39 -2.41 -3.69
N ALA A 271 -6.40 -2.95 -4.37
CA ALA A 271 -7.12 -4.15 -3.96
C ALA A 271 -6.69 -5.29 -4.88
N GLU A 272 -6.28 -6.41 -4.29
CA GLU A 272 -5.86 -7.60 -5.03
C GLU A 272 -6.62 -8.86 -4.60
N ILE A 273 -6.74 -9.79 -5.53
CA ILE A 273 -7.26 -11.14 -5.31
C ILE A 273 -6.32 -12.12 -5.99
N GLY A 274 -5.78 -13.09 -5.24
CA GLY A 274 -4.86 -14.08 -5.82
C GLY A 274 -3.55 -13.50 -6.39
N GLY A 275 -3.24 -12.23 -6.13
CA GLY A 275 -2.11 -11.50 -6.74
C GLY A 275 -2.48 -10.66 -7.97
N GLU A 276 -3.73 -10.70 -8.42
CA GLU A 276 -4.22 -9.82 -9.49
C GLU A 276 -4.81 -8.53 -8.90
N ILE A 277 -4.41 -7.38 -9.46
CA ILE A 277 -4.98 -6.07 -9.07
C ILE A 277 -6.38 -5.93 -9.65
N VAL A 278 -7.37 -5.83 -8.76
CA VAL A 278 -8.79 -5.71 -9.11
C VAL A 278 -9.39 -4.36 -8.75
N GLY A 279 -8.67 -3.52 -8.02
CA GLY A 279 -9.10 -2.19 -7.62
C GLY A 279 -7.94 -1.28 -7.25
N CYS A 280 -8.14 0.03 -7.36
CA CYS A 280 -7.20 1.04 -6.88
C CYS A 280 -7.90 2.33 -6.44
N VAL A 281 -7.25 3.10 -5.58
CA VAL A 281 -7.67 4.45 -5.17
C VAL A 281 -6.46 5.26 -4.73
N GLY A 282 -6.48 6.56 -5.01
CA GLY A 282 -5.50 7.53 -4.53
C GLY A 282 -6.14 8.64 -3.72
N VAL A 283 -5.31 9.36 -2.96
CA VAL A 283 -5.69 10.57 -2.23
C VAL A 283 -4.55 11.59 -2.29
N ASN A 284 -4.89 12.85 -2.55
CA ASN A 284 -3.95 13.96 -2.56
C ASN A 284 -4.50 15.16 -1.76
N PRO A 285 -3.65 16.08 -1.28
CA PRO A 285 -4.12 17.39 -0.87
C PRO A 285 -4.85 18.07 -2.04
N LEU A 286 -5.95 18.77 -1.76
CA LEU A 286 -6.67 19.49 -2.81
C LEU A 286 -5.92 20.77 -3.23
N GLU A 287 -5.34 20.78 -4.43
CA GLU A 287 -4.66 21.94 -5.01
C GLU A 287 -5.68 22.95 -5.59
N THR A 288 -6.20 23.85 -4.75
CA THR A 288 -6.94 25.03 -5.24
C THR A 288 -6.44 26.29 -4.53
N ALA A 289 -6.63 27.47 -5.16
CA ALA A 289 -6.18 28.75 -4.63
C ALA A 289 -6.50 28.89 -3.12
N PRO A 290 -5.56 29.40 -2.31
CA PRO A 290 -5.65 29.33 -0.86
C PRO A 290 -6.81 30.19 -0.38
N THR A 291 -7.92 29.52 -0.10
CA THR A 291 -8.91 29.94 0.89
C THR A 291 -8.71 29.03 2.10
N ASP A 292 -8.84 29.54 3.32
CA ASP A 292 -8.62 28.79 4.58
C ASP A 292 -9.31 27.41 4.63
N ASP A 293 -10.41 27.24 3.89
CA ASP A 293 -11.16 25.99 3.80
C ASP A 293 -10.52 24.89 2.93
N CYS A 294 -9.55 25.23 2.07
CA CYS A 294 -8.95 24.31 1.11
C CYS A 294 -7.73 23.57 1.66
N GLU A 295 -6.96 24.20 2.56
CA GLU A 295 -5.74 23.62 3.14
C GLU A 295 -6.00 22.34 3.96
N GLN A 296 -7.24 22.14 4.40
CA GLN A 296 -7.66 20.97 5.19
C GLN A 296 -8.56 20.01 4.42
N THR A 297 -8.53 20.04 3.09
CA THR A 297 -9.30 19.13 2.23
C THR A 297 -8.40 18.12 1.53
N ALA A 298 -8.72 16.84 1.66
CA ALA A 298 -8.16 15.79 0.82
C ALA A 298 -9.05 15.55 -0.41
N GLU A 299 -8.44 15.27 -1.56
CA GLU A 299 -9.11 14.87 -2.80
C GLU A 299 -8.95 13.36 -3.01
N LEU A 300 -10.07 12.63 -3.01
CA LEU A 300 -10.09 11.21 -3.38
C LEU A 300 -10.09 11.09 -4.91
N CYS A 301 -9.08 10.41 -5.42
CA CYS A 301 -8.74 10.33 -6.83
C CYS A 301 -8.66 8.88 -7.31
N ARG A 302 -8.80 8.70 -8.63
CA ARG A 302 -8.45 7.45 -9.34
C ARG A 302 -9.13 6.17 -8.82
N LEU A 303 -10.28 6.28 -8.16
CA LEU A 303 -11.05 5.10 -7.74
C LEU A 303 -11.48 4.30 -8.97
N SER A 304 -10.91 3.10 -9.12
CA SER A 304 -11.23 2.15 -10.20
C SER A 304 -11.40 0.76 -9.62
N VAL A 305 -12.44 0.05 -10.05
CA VAL A 305 -12.68 -1.34 -9.66
C VAL A 305 -13.09 -2.15 -10.89
N SER A 306 -12.42 -3.29 -11.08
CA SER A 306 -12.67 -4.24 -12.15
C SER A 306 -14.13 -4.68 -12.15
N THR A 307 -14.73 -4.77 -13.35
CA THR A 307 -16.12 -5.20 -13.54
C THR A 307 -16.39 -6.59 -12.96
N THR A 308 -15.39 -7.47 -12.94
CA THR A 308 -15.50 -8.85 -12.43
C THR A 308 -15.75 -8.92 -10.93
N VAL A 309 -15.43 -7.86 -10.18
CA VAL A 309 -15.56 -7.83 -8.71
C VAL A 309 -16.48 -6.72 -8.20
N ARG A 310 -17.20 -6.02 -9.10
CA ARG A 310 -18.16 -4.99 -8.70
C ARG A 310 -19.28 -5.57 -7.84
N ARG A 311 -19.90 -4.71 -7.02
CA ARG A 311 -20.98 -5.07 -6.08
C ARG A 311 -20.58 -6.09 -5.00
N ARG A 312 -19.29 -6.35 -4.79
CA ARG A 312 -18.73 -7.18 -3.70
C ARG A 312 -18.21 -6.35 -2.51
N GLY A 313 -18.41 -5.03 -2.50
CA GLY A 313 -17.95 -4.13 -1.44
C GLY A 313 -16.51 -3.64 -1.56
N VAL A 314 -15.77 -4.03 -2.61
CA VAL A 314 -14.36 -3.64 -2.82
C VAL A 314 -14.17 -2.13 -2.87
N ALA A 315 -15.02 -1.41 -3.62
CA ALA A 315 -14.94 0.05 -3.72
C ALA A 315 -15.19 0.74 -2.37
N SER A 316 -16.18 0.26 -1.60
CA SER A 316 -16.45 0.77 -0.24
C SER A 316 -15.24 0.60 0.66
N ALA A 317 -14.63 -0.59 0.66
CA ALA A 317 -13.45 -0.86 1.46
C ALA A 317 -12.22 -0.03 1.03
N LEU A 318 -12.06 0.28 -0.26
CA LEU A 318 -11.01 1.19 -0.73
C LEU A 318 -11.26 2.63 -0.24
N VAL A 319 -12.48 3.13 -0.32
CA VAL A 319 -12.83 4.48 0.18
C VAL A 319 -12.65 4.57 1.70
N GLU A 320 -13.08 3.57 2.46
CA GLU A 320 -12.85 3.50 3.91
C GLU A 320 -11.35 3.51 4.27
N THR A 321 -10.50 2.89 3.45
CA THR A 321 -9.04 2.95 3.64
C THR A 321 -8.51 4.37 3.46
N VAL A 322 -9.02 5.12 2.47
CA VAL A 322 -8.68 6.53 2.27
C VAL A 322 -9.20 7.40 3.42
N GLU A 323 -10.42 7.15 3.89
CA GLU A 323 -11.01 7.87 5.04
C GLU A 323 -10.18 7.66 6.31
N ALA A 324 -9.82 6.41 6.60
CA ALA A 324 -8.95 6.08 7.71
C ALA A 324 -7.60 6.78 7.57
N PHE A 325 -6.97 6.74 6.40
CA PHE A 325 -5.72 7.46 6.14
C PHE A 325 -5.87 8.97 6.40
N ALA A 326 -6.87 9.61 5.81
CA ALA A 326 -7.03 11.06 5.90
C ALA A 326 -7.28 11.51 7.35
N ALA A 327 -8.10 10.79 8.11
CA ALA A 327 -8.32 11.04 9.53
C ALA A 327 -7.01 10.88 10.33
N SER A 328 -6.25 9.85 10.00
CA SER A 328 -4.99 9.51 10.67
C SER A 328 -3.90 10.58 10.45
N CYS A 329 -3.89 11.27 9.31
CA CYS A 329 -2.99 12.40 9.06
C CYS A 329 -3.22 13.58 10.01
N GLY A 330 -4.42 13.73 10.60
CA GLY A 330 -4.81 14.84 11.49
C GLY A 330 -4.89 16.22 10.83
N ALA A 331 -4.39 16.39 9.61
CA ALA A 331 -4.39 17.64 8.85
C ALA A 331 -5.71 17.89 8.09
N TYR A 332 -6.45 16.83 7.77
CA TYR A 332 -7.66 16.90 6.95
C TYR A 332 -8.91 16.95 7.80
N LYS A 333 -9.83 17.87 7.46
CA LYS A 333 -11.18 17.96 8.05
C LYS A 333 -12.26 17.39 7.14
N LYS A 334 -11.99 17.27 5.85
CA LYS A 334 -12.96 16.84 4.84
C LYS A 334 -12.28 16.14 3.66
N ILE A 335 -13.01 15.22 3.04
CA ILE A 335 -12.66 14.59 1.78
C ILE A 335 -13.61 15.10 0.70
N ARG A 336 -13.07 15.43 -0.46
CA ARG A 336 -13.79 15.84 -1.66
C ARG A 336 -13.45 14.91 -2.81
N LEU A 337 -14.37 14.76 -3.75
CA LEU A 337 -14.12 14.04 -4.99
C LEU A 337 -15.03 14.56 -6.10
N GLU A 338 -14.63 14.28 -7.34
CA GLU A 338 -15.44 14.52 -8.53
C GLU A 338 -15.64 13.22 -9.30
N THR A 339 -16.84 13.04 -9.84
CA THR A 339 -17.18 11.88 -10.66
C THR A 339 -17.99 12.33 -11.88
N ILE A 340 -17.91 11.57 -12.98
CA ILE A 340 -18.67 11.88 -14.18
C ILE A 340 -20.16 11.62 -13.91
N GLY A 341 -21.04 12.50 -14.34
CA GLY A 341 -22.48 12.40 -14.11
C GLY A 341 -23.13 11.11 -14.63
N ALA A 342 -22.53 10.48 -15.65
CA ALA A 342 -22.97 9.18 -16.17
C ALA A 342 -22.60 7.97 -15.26
N MET A 343 -21.74 8.16 -14.26
CA MET A 343 -21.29 7.10 -13.34
C MET A 343 -22.25 6.94 -12.15
N GLU A 344 -23.50 6.58 -12.41
CA GLU A 344 -24.55 6.47 -11.38
C GLU A 344 -24.17 5.51 -10.24
N GLY A 345 -23.50 4.40 -10.55
CA GLY A 345 -23.03 3.45 -9.55
C GLY A 345 -22.01 4.04 -8.57
N ALA A 346 -21.14 4.95 -9.03
CA ALA A 346 -20.19 5.66 -8.18
C ALA A 346 -20.91 6.68 -7.29
N GLN A 347 -21.88 7.43 -7.85
CA GLN A 347 -22.68 8.37 -7.06
C GLN A 347 -23.47 7.68 -5.96
N GLN A 348 -24.11 6.54 -6.24
CA GLN A 348 -24.81 5.75 -5.23
C GLN A 348 -23.87 5.25 -4.13
N LEU A 349 -22.66 4.80 -4.50
CA LEU A 349 -21.63 4.40 -3.55
C LEU A 349 -21.28 5.55 -2.59
N TYR A 350 -20.98 6.74 -3.13
CA TYR A 350 -20.60 7.88 -2.31
C TYR A 350 -21.73 8.33 -1.38
N ARG A 351 -22.98 8.40 -1.88
CA ARG A 351 -24.15 8.69 -1.03
C ARG A 351 -24.31 7.67 0.10
N ALA A 352 -24.14 6.37 -0.20
CA ALA A 352 -24.22 5.31 0.81
C ALA A 352 -23.12 5.38 1.87
N LEU A 353 -21.94 5.91 1.51
CA LEU A 353 -20.82 6.16 2.42
C LEU A 353 -20.92 7.49 3.19
N GLY A 354 -22.01 8.24 3.01
CA GLY A 354 -22.27 9.49 3.72
C GLY A 354 -21.68 10.74 3.06
N TYR A 355 -21.25 10.66 1.80
CA TYR A 355 -20.86 11.86 1.05
C TYR A 355 -22.08 12.61 0.56
N VAL A 356 -22.01 13.94 0.67
CA VAL A 356 -23.06 14.88 0.25
C VAL A 356 -22.65 15.55 -1.06
N GLU A 357 -23.56 15.51 -2.02
CA GLU A 357 -23.41 16.17 -3.31
C GLU A 357 -23.36 17.70 -3.15
N GLN A 358 -22.44 18.35 -3.83
CA GLN A 358 -22.22 19.79 -3.74
C GLN A 358 -22.88 20.51 -4.93
N PRO A 359 -23.36 21.76 -4.75
CA PRO A 359 -23.98 22.52 -5.84
C PRO A 359 -23.01 22.77 -7.00
N GLU A 360 -23.55 22.75 -8.22
CA GLU A 360 -22.82 22.88 -9.47
C GLU A 360 -22.27 24.32 -9.60
N ASN A 361 -20.95 24.49 -9.74
CA ASN A 361 -20.37 25.80 -10.05
C ASN A 361 -20.49 26.04 -11.55
N GLU A 362 -21.09 27.17 -11.96
CA GLU A 362 -21.50 27.53 -13.34
C GLU A 362 -20.37 27.56 -14.40
N LYS A 363 -19.12 27.27 -14.04
CA LYS A 363 -17.97 27.25 -14.95
C LYS A 363 -17.58 25.81 -15.34
N GLN A 364 -18.39 25.11 -16.13
CA GLN A 364 -17.96 23.87 -16.78
C GLN A 364 -18.00 24.00 -18.31
N HIS A 365 -16.86 24.36 -18.90
CA HIS A 365 -16.58 24.23 -20.34
C HIS A 365 -16.12 22.80 -20.69
N SER A 366 -16.88 21.79 -20.26
CA SER A 366 -16.54 20.38 -20.45
C SER A 366 -17.64 19.70 -21.26
N SER A 367 -17.25 18.84 -22.21
CA SER A 367 -18.17 17.98 -22.99
C SER A 367 -18.92 16.92 -22.15
N PHE A 368 -18.72 16.88 -20.83
CA PHE A 368 -19.40 15.99 -19.90
C PHE A 368 -19.62 16.66 -18.53
N LYS A 369 -20.77 16.38 -17.91
CA LYS A 369 -21.14 16.88 -16.57
C LYS A 369 -20.29 16.20 -15.50
N LEU A 370 -19.67 16.99 -14.61
CA LEU A 370 -19.01 16.50 -13.40
C LEU A 370 -19.88 16.76 -12.18
N VAL A 371 -20.02 15.76 -11.32
CA VAL A 371 -20.73 15.83 -10.05
C VAL A 371 -19.70 15.77 -8.92
N ARG A 372 -19.80 16.70 -7.97
CA ARG A 372 -18.87 16.83 -6.85
C ARG A 372 -19.52 16.32 -5.57
N PHE A 373 -18.76 15.56 -4.79
CA PHE A 373 -19.16 15.05 -3.48
C PHE A 373 -18.17 15.49 -2.41
N GLN A 374 -18.67 15.65 -1.17
CA GLN A 374 -17.86 15.98 -0.01
C GLN A 374 -18.36 15.25 1.24
N LYS A 375 -17.44 14.86 2.12
CA LYS A 375 -17.72 14.30 3.44
C LYS A 375 -16.78 14.92 4.48
N THR A 376 -17.31 15.27 5.64
CA THR A 376 -16.52 15.68 6.81
C THR A 376 -15.96 14.44 7.51
N LEU A 377 -14.70 14.47 7.91
CA LEU A 377 -14.00 13.37 8.57
C LEU A 377 -14.33 13.25 10.06
#